data_AF-A0AAW9EDP6-F1
#
_entry.id   AF-A0AAW9EDP6-F1
#
_cell.length_a   1.000
_cell.length_b   1.000
_cell.length_c   1.000
_cell.angle_alpha   90.00
_cell.angle_beta   90.00
_cell.angle_gamma   90.00
#
_symmetry.space_group_name_H-M   'P 1'
#
loop_
_entity.id
_entity.type
_entity.pdbx_description
1 polymer ?
#
loop_
_entity_poly.entity_id
_entity_poly.type
_entity_poly.pdbx_seq_one_letter_code
_entity_poly.pdbx_strand_id
1 'polypeptide(L)' 'ISAARFVEKAQEPALFRIHDKPTTEAITSFRTVLAELGLELPGGNKPEPRDYAELLTSIADRPDAEMLQTMLLRSMK' A
#
# COMPACT_ATOMS: atom_id res chain seq x y z
N ILE A 1 17.33 3.36 9.95
CA ILE A 1 16.94 4.60 9.22
C ILE A 1 18.06 5.66 9.22
N SER A 2 19.07 5.59 10.12
CA SER A 2 20.13 6.62 10.20
C SER A 2 21.09 6.67 9.01
N ALA A 3 21.47 5.53 8.42
CA ALA A 3 22.44 5.50 7.30
C ALA A 3 21.91 6.19 6.03
N ALA A 4 20.67 5.90 5.61
CA ALA A 4 20.05 6.51 4.42
C ALA A 4 19.93 8.03 4.56
N ARG A 5 19.46 8.53 5.71
CA ARG A 5 19.35 9.98 5.97
C ARG A 5 20.72 10.67 5.99
N PHE A 6 21.75 10.00 6.46
CA PHE A 6 23.11 10.55 6.52
C PHE A 6 23.70 10.77 5.13
N VAL A 7 23.64 9.75 4.26
CA VAL A 7 24.15 9.84 2.89
C VAL A 7 23.29 10.76 2.01
N GLU A 8 21.97 10.75 2.19
CA GLU A 8 21.05 11.66 1.51
C GLU A 8 21.35 13.12 1.85
N LYS A 9 21.57 13.44 3.13
CA LYS A 9 21.92 14.80 3.57
C LYS A 9 23.28 15.24 3.01
N ALA A 10 24.23 14.32 2.88
CA ALA A 10 25.54 14.57 2.31
C ALA A 10 25.55 14.62 0.77
N GLN A 11 24.42 14.29 0.11
CA GLN A 11 24.31 14.07 -1.34
C GLN A 11 25.34 13.06 -1.88
N GLU A 12 25.72 12.10 -1.04
CA GLU A 12 26.70 11.07 -1.40
C GLU A 12 26.01 9.99 -2.25
N PRO A 13 26.60 9.57 -3.39
CA PRO A 13 26.08 8.47 -4.18
C PRO A 13 25.98 7.18 -3.35
N ALA A 14 24.76 6.68 -3.14
CA ALA A 14 24.50 5.47 -2.38
C ALA A 14 23.32 4.69 -2.95
N LEU A 15 23.29 3.39 -2.67
CA LEU A 15 22.13 2.54 -3.02
C LEU A 15 21.05 2.66 -1.95
N PHE A 16 19.86 3.09 -2.37
CA PHE A 16 18.68 3.16 -1.51
C PHE A 16 17.80 1.92 -1.67
N ARG A 17 17.21 1.48 -0.56
CA ARG A 17 16.14 0.49 -0.59
C ARG A 17 14.80 1.21 -0.78
N ILE A 18 14.43 1.41 -2.03
CA ILE A 18 13.17 2.06 -2.42
C ILE A 18 12.13 0.96 -2.67
N HIS A 19 10.89 1.21 -2.25
CA HIS A 19 9.73 0.41 -2.60
C HIS A 19 8.76 1.34 -3.33
N ASP A 20 8.41 0.99 -4.56
CA ASP A 20 7.58 1.85 -5.40
C ASP A 20 6.12 1.80 -4.96
N LYS A 21 5.36 2.81 -5.38
CA LYS A 21 3.91 2.82 -5.22
C LYS A 21 3.26 1.76 -6.13
N PRO A 22 2.13 1.17 -5.71
CA PRO A 22 1.32 0.31 -6.55
C PRO A 22 0.98 0.97 -7.89
N THR A 23 0.83 0.18 -8.95
CA THR A 23 0.37 0.71 -10.24
C THR A 23 -1.10 1.10 -10.18
N THR A 24 -1.51 2.01 -11.06
CA THR A 24 -2.91 2.43 -11.20
C THR A 24 -3.81 1.23 -11.50
N GLU A 25 -3.35 0.29 -12.32
CA GLU A 25 -4.08 -0.93 -12.68
C GLU A 25 -4.27 -1.85 -11.46
N ALA A 26 -3.25 -1.99 -10.62
CA ALA A 26 -3.31 -2.79 -9.41
C ALA A 26 -4.27 -2.18 -8.37
N ILE A 27 -4.23 -0.85 -8.20
CA ILE A 27 -5.16 -0.11 -7.34
C ILE A 27 -6.60 -0.25 -7.84
N THR A 28 -6.81 -0.09 -9.14
CA THR A 28 -8.14 -0.19 -9.76
C THR A 28 -8.72 -1.59 -9.58
N SER A 29 -7.92 -2.62 -9.85
CA SER A 29 -8.34 -4.01 -9.69
C SER A 29 -8.70 -4.34 -8.23
N PHE A 30 -7.89 -3.85 -7.29
CA PHE A 30 -8.16 -4.01 -5.86
C PHE A 30 -9.45 -3.28 -5.43
N ARG A 31 -9.69 -2.07 -5.95
CA ARG A 31 -10.93 -1.32 -5.70
C ARG A 31 -12.18 -2.01 -6.21
N THR A 32 -12.13 -2.65 -7.38
CA THR A 32 -13.27 -3.42 -7.89
C THR A 32 -13.68 -4.52 -6.92
N VAL A 33 -12.70 -5.24 -6.37
CA VAL A 33 -12.95 -6.33 -5.41
C VAL A 33 -13.50 -5.80 -4.09
N LEU A 34 -12.96 -4.67 -3.61
CA LEU A 34 -13.50 -4.01 -2.42
C LEU A 34 -14.95 -3.56 -2.64
N ALA A 35 -15.26 -2.98 -3.80
CA ALA A 35 -16.60 -2.51 -4.13
C ALA A 35 -17.63 -3.65 -4.16
N GLU A 36 -17.26 -4.84 -4.67
CA GLU A 36 -18.11 -6.04 -4.63
C GLU A 36 -18.45 -6.48 -3.19
N LEU A 37 -17.58 -6.19 -2.23
CA LEU A 37 -17.74 -6.49 -0.81
C LEU A 37 -18.35 -5.33 -0.01
N GLY A 38 -18.71 -4.23 -0.66
CA GLY A 38 -19.22 -3.01 -0.02
C GLY A 38 -18.16 -2.25 0.79
N LEU A 39 -16.88 -2.40 0.41
CA LEU A 39 -15.72 -1.75 1.05
C LEU A 39 -15.11 -0.71 0.10
N GLU A 40 -14.41 0.26 0.66
CA GLU A 40 -13.72 1.30 -0.11
C GLU A 40 -12.28 1.50 0.39
N LEU A 41 -11.36 1.77 -0.54
CA LEU A 41 -10.00 2.20 -0.22
C LEU A 41 -9.93 3.73 -0.19
N PRO A 42 -9.67 4.37 0.97
CA PRO A 42 -9.50 5.82 1.08
C PRO A 42 -8.28 6.33 0.30
N GLY A 43 -8.05 7.66 0.28
CA GLY A 43 -6.87 8.25 -0.35
C GLY A 43 -7.00 8.64 -1.82
N GLY A 44 -8.22 8.69 -2.38
CA GLY A 44 -8.46 9.22 -3.74
C GLY A 44 -7.71 8.46 -4.84
N ASN A 45 -7.23 9.11 -5.89
CA ASN A 45 -6.58 8.39 -7.02
C ASN A 45 -5.19 7.83 -6.68
N LYS A 46 -4.55 8.32 -5.63
CA LYS A 46 -3.19 7.94 -5.21
C LYS A 46 -3.19 7.67 -3.71
N PRO A 47 -3.70 6.50 -3.27
CA PRO A 47 -3.67 6.12 -1.87
C PRO A 47 -2.22 6.08 -1.36
N GLU A 48 -2.03 6.58 -0.15
CA GLU A 48 -0.78 6.55 0.59
C GLU A 48 -0.76 5.32 1.52
N PRO A 49 0.42 4.90 2.03
CA PRO A 49 0.53 3.73 2.92
C PRO A 49 -0.42 3.75 4.13
N ARG A 50 -0.78 4.95 4.61
CA ARG A 50 -1.73 5.13 5.71
C ARG A 50 -3.15 4.69 5.34
N ASP A 51 -3.59 4.96 4.11
CA ASP A 51 -4.93 4.60 3.62
C ASP A 51 -5.09 3.07 3.57
N TYR A 52 -4.03 2.37 3.17
CA TYR A 52 -3.97 0.91 3.20
C TYR A 52 -4.01 0.37 4.63
N ALA A 53 -3.28 0.99 5.56
CA ALA A 53 -3.29 0.59 6.97
C ALA A 53 -4.66 0.78 7.62
N GLU A 54 -5.37 1.85 7.27
CA GLU A 54 -6.74 2.11 7.72
C GLU A 54 -7.71 1.04 7.22
N LEU A 55 -7.65 0.71 5.93
CA LEU A 55 -8.43 -0.40 5.36
C LEU A 55 -8.11 -1.73 6.05
N LEU A 56 -6.85 -2.05 6.27
CA LEU A 56 -6.45 -3.30 6.96
C LEU A 56 -7.00 -3.39 8.37
N THR A 57 -7.09 -2.25 9.06
CA THR A 57 -7.67 -2.18 10.41
C THR A 57 -9.18 -2.36 10.37
N SER A 58 -9.88 -1.78 9.38
CA SER A 58 -11.34 -1.87 9.27
C SER A 58 -11.84 -3.26 8.87
N ILE A 59 -11.01 -4.06 8.18
CA ILE A 59 -11.37 -5.41 7.73
C ILE A 59 -10.88 -6.52 8.67
N ALA A 60 -10.19 -6.21 9.77
CA ALA A 60 -9.46 -7.18 10.58
C ALA A 60 -10.35 -8.30 11.17
N ASP A 61 -11.60 -7.98 11.54
CA ASP A 61 -12.55 -8.93 12.15
C ASP A 61 -13.40 -9.70 11.13
N ARG A 62 -13.18 -9.48 9.82
CA ARG A 62 -13.96 -10.12 8.77
C ARG A 62 -13.48 -11.55 8.48
N PRO A 63 -14.38 -12.46 8.10
CA PRO A 63 -14.00 -13.82 7.70
C PRO A 63 -13.13 -13.88 6.44
N ASP A 64 -13.14 -12.83 5.61
CA ASP A 64 -12.37 -12.68 4.37
C ASP A 64 -11.12 -11.80 4.51
N ALA A 65 -10.72 -11.45 5.74
CA ALA A 65 -9.59 -10.55 6.02
C ALA A 65 -8.26 -11.05 5.41
N GLU A 66 -7.96 -12.34 5.54
CA GLU A 66 -6.73 -12.94 5.00
C GLU A 66 -6.67 -12.89 3.47
N MET A 67 -7.82 -13.09 2.80
CA MET A 67 -7.94 -12.97 1.35
C MET A 67 -7.64 -11.53 0.91
N LEU A 68 -8.26 -10.55 1.57
CA LEU A 68 -8.08 -9.13 1.27
C LEU A 68 -6.63 -8.67 1.52
N GLN A 69 -6.02 -9.12 2.61
CA GLN A 69 -4.60 -8.89 2.90
C GLN A 69 -3.70 -9.46 1.80
N THR A 70 -3.97 -10.69 1.35
CA THR A 70 -3.20 -11.33 0.29
C THR A 70 -3.34 -10.58 -1.05
N MET A 71 -4.53 -10.09 -1.37
CA MET A 71 -4.76 -9.29 -2.57
C MET A 71 -4.05 -7.94 -2.51
N LEU A 72 -4.08 -7.28 -1.35
CA LEU A 72 -3.34 -6.06 -1.10
C LEU A 72 -1.84 -6.29 -1.30
N LEU A 73 -1.26 -7.32 -0.67
CA LEU A 73 0.17 -7.63 -0.79
C LEU A 73 0.58 -7.92 -2.25
N ARG A 74 -0.29 -8.62 -3.01
CA ARG A 74 -0.05 -8.88 -4.45
C ARG A 74 -0.17 -7.64 -5.34
N SER A 75 -0.76 -6.55 -4.86
CA SER A 75 -0.83 -5.28 -5.58
C SER A 75 0.39 -4.37 -5.36
N MET A 76 1.25 -4.69 -4.39
CA MET A 76 2.47 -3.96 -4.07
C MET A 76 3.62 -4.31 -5.02
N LYS A 77 4.61 -3.42 -5.17
CA LYS A 77 5.80 -3.60 -6.02
C LYS A 77 7.08 -3.88 -5.23
#